data_AF-A0A438G4D7-F1
#
_entry.id   AF-A0A438G4D7-F1
#
_cell.length_a   1.000
_cell.length_b   1.000
_cell.length_c   1.000
_cell.angle_alpha   90.00
_cell.angle_beta   90.00
_cell.angle_gamma   90.00
#
_symmetry.space_group_name_H-M   'P 1'
#
loop_
_entity.id
_entity.type
_entity.pdbx_description
1 polymer ?
#
loop_
_entity_poly.entity_id
_entity_poly.type
_entity_poly.pdbx_seq_one_letter_code
_entity_poly.pdbx_strand_id
1 'polypeptide(L)'
;MPKGLTLPGLTLVPFSDGYDNGIKLEDHAQHYLSEIKRCRLETLKRIIAISYDQGRLVTCLVHTILLAWAAELARSLQLPSALLWIQSATVFIIYHH
;
A
#
# COMPACT_ATOMS: atom_id res chain seq x y z
N MET A 1 -11.81 0.68 -15.07
CA MET A 1 -11.11 1.15 -13.86
C MET A 1 -12.14 1.80 -12.94
N PRO A 2 -12.05 1.69 -11.60
CA PRO A 2 -12.65 2.72 -10.75
C PRO A 2 -12.07 4.07 -11.22
N LYS A 3 -12.94 5.05 -11.53
CA LYS A 3 -12.52 6.33 -12.09
C LYS A 3 -11.75 7.11 -11.03
N GLY A 4 -10.43 6.99 -11.05
CA GLY A 4 -9.52 7.74 -10.20
C GLY A 4 -9.41 9.20 -10.64
N LEU A 5 -9.06 10.08 -9.70
CA LEU A 5 -8.68 11.44 -10.03
C LEU A 5 -7.31 11.41 -10.75
N THR A 6 -7.27 11.90 -11.99
CA THR A 6 -6.04 12.01 -12.77
C THR A 6 -5.50 13.43 -12.66
N LEU A 7 -4.35 13.58 -11.99
CA LEU A 7 -3.54 14.79 -12.02
C LEU A 7 -2.40 14.58 -13.03
N PRO A 8 -1.83 15.62 -13.66
CA PRO A 8 -0.70 15.46 -14.56
C PRO A 8 0.46 14.73 -13.86
N GLY A 9 0.84 13.54 -14.37
CA GLY A 9 1.89 12.70 -13.78
C GLY A 9 1.49 11.89 -12.54
N LEU A 10 0.24 11.97 -12.06
CA LEU A 10 -0.23 11.24 -10.88
C LEU A 10 -1.60 10.57 -11.11
N THR A 11 -1.63 9.25 -10.90
CA THR A 11 -2.86 8.45 -10.97
C THR A 11 -3.25 8.02 -9.56
N LEU A 12 -4.41 8.49 -9.09
CA LEU A 12 -4.94 8.09 -7.79
C LEU A 12 -5.89 6.89 -7.97
N VAL A 13 -5.61 5.78 -7.30
CA VAL A 13 -6.44 4.58 -7.37
C VAL A 13 -6.99 4.28 -5.97
N PRO A 14 -8.30 4.48 -5.72
CA PRO A 14 -8.90 4.06 -4.46
C PRO A 14 -8.96 2.54 -4.38
N PHE A 15 -8.85 2.02 -3.16
CA PHE A 15 -8.95 0.59 -2.87
C PHE A 15 -9.71 0.40 -1.56
N SER A 16 -10.36 -0.75 -1.39
CA SER A 16 -11.03 -1.10 -0.14
C SER A 16 -9.99 -1.45 0.94
N ASP A 17 -10.27 -1.04 2.17
CA ASP A 17 -9.53 -1.46 3.36
C ASP A 17 -10.18 -2.66 4.07
N GLY A 18 -11.24 -3.24 3.48
CA GLY A 18 -12.03 -4.33 4.07
C GLY A 18 -13.11 -3.86 5.04
N TYR A 19 -13.22 -2.55 5.28
CA TYR A 19 -14.11 -1.93 6.24
C TYR A 19 -15.05 -0.93 5.57
N ASP A 20 -15.73 -1.37 4.51
CA ASP A 20 -16.62 -0.51 3.71
C ASP A 20 -17.81 0.05 4.54
N ASN A 21 -18.12 -0.57 5.69
CA ASN A 21 -19.15 -0.12 6.64
C ASN A 21 -18.59 0.70 7.83
N GLY A 22 -17.31 1.07 7.79
CA GLY A 22 -16.61 1.76 8.86
C GLY A 22 -16.05 0.84 9.95
N ILE A 23 -15.16 1.39 10.76
CA ILE A 23 -14.49 0.71 11.89
C ILE A 23 -15.37 0.84 13.14
N LYS A 24 -15.61 -0.26 13.84
CA LYS A 24 -16.33 -0.32 15.12
C LYS A 24 -15.32 -0.28 16.28
N LEU A 25 -15.79 0.12 17.46
CA LEU A 25 -14.95 0.18 18.67
C LEU A 25 -14.38 -1.19 19.08
N GLU A 26 -15.08 -2.26 18.72
CA GLU A 26 -14.71 -3.66 18.99
C GLU A 26 -13.64 -4.18 18.01
N ASP A 27 -13.39 -3.48 16.91
CA ASP A 27 -12.41 -3.91 15.92
C ASP A 27 -10.98 -3.73 16.45
N HIS A 28 -10.30 -4.85 16.67
CA HIS A 28 -8.90 -4.83 17.07
C HIS A 28 -8.02 -4.30 15.94
N ALA A 29 -7.11 -3.37 16.26
CA ALA A 29 -6.18 -2.78 15.31
C ALA A 29 -5.38 -3.81 14.49
N GLN A 30 -5.06 -4.96 15.10
CA GLN A 30 -4.39 -6.06 14.40
C GLN A 30 -5.26 -6.70 13.31
N HIS A 31 -6.56 -6.88 13.59
CA HIS A 31 -7.52 -7.41 12.62
C HIS A 31 -7.74 -6.41 11.46
N TYR A 32 -7.82 -5.12 11.78
CA TYR A 32 -7.87 -4.06 10.76
C TYR A 32 -6.64 -4.11 9.84
N LEU A 33 -5.44 -4.23 10.41
CA LEU A 33 -4.21 -4.33 9.63
C LEU A 33 -4.12 -5.61 8.80
N SER A 34 -4.64 -6.75 9.28
CA SER A 34 -4.68 -7.99 8.50
C SER A 34 -5.65 -7.92 7.33
N GLU A 35 -6.83 -7.33 7.52
CA GLU A 35 -7.80 -7.13 6.42
C GLU A 35 -7.29 -6.14 5.38
N ILE A 36 -6.65 -5.05 5.83
CA ILE A 36 -5.91 -4.14 4.95
C ILE A 36 -4.88 -4.90 4.11
N LYS A 37 -4.06 -5.76 4.72
CA LYS A 37 -3.04 -6.53 3.99
C LYS A 37 -3.70 -7.41 2.94
N ARG A 38 -4.76 -8.13 3.29
CA ARG A 38 -5.49 -9.04 2.40
C ARG A 38 -6.10 -8.30 1.20
N CYS A 39 -6.84 -7.23 1.42
CA CYS A 39 -7.53 -6.47 0.37
C CYS A 39 -6.55 -5.72 -0.55
N ARG A 40 -5.46 -5.18 0.02
CA ARG A 40 -4.51 -4.34 -0.73
C ARG A 40 -3.50 -5.14 -1.53
N LEU A 41 -3.16 -6.37 -1.12
CA LEU A 41 -2.22 -7.22 -1.87
C LEU A 41 -2.71 -7.47 -3.30
N GLU A 42 -3.94 -7.93 -3.45
CA GLU A 42 -4.53 -8.25 -4.76
C GLU A 42 -4.76 -7.00 -5.60
N THR A 43 -5.17 -5.90 -4.95
CA THR A 43 -5.36 -4.62 -5.63
C THR A 43 -4.04 -4.09 -6.19
N LEU A 44 -2.95 -4.17 -5.43
CA LEU A 44 -1.65 -3.66 -5.86
C LEU A 44 -1.03 -4.50 -6.99
N LYS A 45 -1.13 -5.84 -6.93
CA LYS A 45 -0.76 -6.71 -8.07
C LYS A 45 -1.51 -6.34 -9.34
N ARG A 46 -2.82 -6.11 -9.22
CA ARG A 46 -3.67 -5.72 -10.35
C ARG A 46 -3.28 -4.35 -10.91
N ILE A 47 -2.97 -3.37 -10.07
CA ILE A 47 -2.51 -2.03 -10.53
C ILE A 47 -1.20 -2.15 -11.30
N ILE A 48 -0.25 -2.96 -10.82
CA ILE A 48 1.04 -3.17 -11.48
C ILE A 48 0.84 -3.85 -12.84
N ALA A 49 0.00 -4.89 -12.92
CA ALA A 49 -0.34 -5.56 -14.18
C ALA A 49 -1.00 -4.60 -15.18
N ILE A 50 -2.00 -3.82 -14.75
CA ILE A 50 -2.66 -2.82 -15.60
C ILE A 50 -1.66 -1.77 -16.08
N SER A 51 -0.74 -1.34 -15.21
CA SER A 51 0.29 -0.36 -15.59
C SER A 51 1.20 -0.93 -16.67
N TYR A 52 1.63 -2.18 -16.51
CA TYR A 52 2.42 -2.90 -17.52
C TYR A 52 1.70 -2.99 -18.87
N ASP A 53 0.42 -3.40 -18.88
CA ASP A 53 -0.40 -3.50 -20.10
C ASP A 53 -0.60 -2.14 -20.80
N GLN A 54 -0.54 -1.05 -20.03
CA GLN A 54 -0.63 0.32 -20.53
C GLN A 54 0.72 0.92 -20.94
N GLY A 55 1.79 0.10 -20.97
CA GLY A 55 3.15 0.55 -21.31
C GLY A 55 3.81 1.40 -20.22
N ARG A 56 3.29 1.38 -18.99
CA ARG A 56 3.81 2.11 -17.84
C ARG A 56 4.49 1.15 -16.87
N LEU A 57 5.81 1.06 -16.96
CA LEU A 57 6.59 0.24 -16.05
C LEU A 57 6.59 0.83 -14.64
N VAL A 58 6.19 0.01 -13.66
CA VAL A 58 6.39 0.32 -12.24
C VAL A 58 7.83 -0.05 -11.90
N THR A 59 8.62 0.93 -11.46
CA THR A 59 10.05 0.74 -11.20
C THR A 59 10.41 0.70 -9.72
N CYS A 60 9.49 1.13 -8.84
CA CYS A 60 9.70 1.17 -7.40
C CYS A 60 8.36 1.19 -6.66
N LEU A 61 8.34 0.59 -5.47
CA LEU A 61 7.23 0.67 -4.54
C LEU A 61 7.59 1.50 -3.30
N VAL A 62 6.92 2.64 -3.12
CA VAL A 62 7.04 3.45 -1.89
C VAL A 62 5.87 3.12 -0.95
N HIS A 63 6.14 2.82 0.32
CA HIS A 63 5.10 2.49 1.30
C HIS A 63 5.37 3.12 2.66
N THR A 64 4.37 3.22 3.53
CA THR A 64 4.53 3.72 4.90
C THR A 64 4.62 2.58 5.92
N ILE A 65 4.98 2.90 7.17
CA ILE A 65 5.18 1.91 8.25
C ILE A 65 3.95 1.01 8.49
N LEU A 66 2.74 1.53 8.35
CA LEU A 66 1.49 0.76 8.52
C LEU A 66 1.33 -0.34 7.46
N LEU A 67 2.08 -0.24 6.35
CA LEU A 67 2.05 -1.15 5.22
C LEU A 67 3.41 -1.84 5.03
N ALA A 68 4.10 -2.19 6.13
CA ALA A 68 5.39 -2.86 6.07
C ALA A 68 5.37 -4.14 5.19
N TRP A 69 4.23 -4.84 5.13
CA TRP A 69 4.03 -6.00 4.26
C TRP A 69 4.19 -5.68 2.76
N ALA A 70 4.06 -4.43 2.35
CA ALA A 70 4.18 -4.05 0.95
C ALA A 70 5.62 -4.23 0.44
N ALA A 71 6.63 -4.16 1.31
CA ALA A 71 8.01 -4.52 0.97
C ALA A 71 8.14 -6.00 0.57
N GLU A 72 7.41 -6.91 1.24
CA GLU A 72 7.38 -8.34 0.87
C GLU A 72 6.78 -8.55 -0.52
N LEU A 73 5.70 -7.82 -0.83
CA LEU A 73 5.09 -7.85 -2.16
C LEU A 73 6.04 -7.30 -3.23
N ALA A 74 6.68 -6.15 -3.00
CA ALA A 74 7.64 -5.58 -3.94
C ALA A 74 8.77 -6.58 -4.24
N ARG A 75 9.32 -7.22 -3.21
CA ARG A 75 10.32 -8.29 -3.35
C ARG A 75 9.82 -9.46 -4.19
N SER A 76 8.57 -9.90 -4.00
CA SER A 76 7.98 -10.98 -4.80
C SER A 76 7.82 -10.63 -6.29
N LEU A 77 7.67 -9.33 -6.58
CA LEU A 77 7.56 -8.79 -7.93
C LEU A 77 8.90 -8.32 -8.50
N GLN A 78 10.02 -8.57 -7.80
CA GLN A 78 11.36 -8.11 -8.17
C GLN A 78 11.47 -6.59 -8.33
N LEU A 79 10.67 -5.84 -7.57
CA LEU A 79 10.69 -4.38 -7.55
C LEU A 79 11.48 -3.87 -6.34
N PRO A 80 12.34 -2.85 -6.51
CA PRO A 80 12.84 -2.06 -5.40
C PRO A 80 11.70 -1.49 -4.55
N SER A 81 11.91 -1.37 -3.25
CA SER A 81 10.98 -0.70 -2.36
C SER A 81 11.67 0.32 -1.46
N ALA A 82 10.92 1.33 -1.04
CA ALA A 82 11.36 2.34 -0.09
C ALA A 82 10.30 2.59 0.98
N LEU A 83 10.75 2.63 2.24
CA LEU A 83 9.92 3.04 3.37
C LEU A 83 9.87 4.57 3.45
N LEU A 84 8.68 5.13 3.27
CA LEU A 84 8.36 6.51 3.62
C LEU A 84 7.99 6.58 5.10
N TRP A 85 8.94 7.03 5.91
CA TRP A 85 8.73 7.24 7.34
C TRP A 85 7.94 8.52 7.60
N ILE A 86 6.69 8.37 8.04
CA ILE A 86 5.75 9.49 8.29
C ILE A 86 5.64 9.89 9.77
N GLN A 87 6.44 9.27 10.64
CA GLN A 87 6.47 9.54 12.09
C GLN A 87 7.73 10.35 12.46
N SER A 88 7.90 10.70 13.73
CA SER A 88 9.14 11.34 14.22
C SER A 88 10.37 10.44 14.00
N ALA A 89 11.53 11.02 13.70
CA ALA A 89 12.80 10.31 13.61
C ALA A 89 13.18 9.61 14.92
N THR A 90 12.76 10.16 16.08
CA THR A 90 12.96 9.51 17.38
C THR A 90 12.19 8.19 17.47
N VAL A 91 10.99 8.12 16.89
CA VAL A 91 10.23 6.87 16.84
C VAL A 91 10.91 5.87 15.91
N PHE A 92 11.50 6.32 14.80
CA PHE A 92 12.24 5.44 13.88
C PHE A 92 13.38 4.72 14.60
N ILE A 93 14.16 5.49 15.36
CA ILE A 93 15.22 5.03 16.25
C ILE A 93 14.70 3.93 17.18
N ILE A 94 13.58 4.14 17.88
CA ILE A 94 13.00 3.14 18.80
C ILE A 94 12.61 1.84 18.08
N TYR A 95 12.08 1.91 16.86
CA TYR A 95 11.68 0.72 16.09
C TYR A 95 12.86 -0.09 15.54
N HIS A 96 14.04 0.54 15.39
CA HIS A 96 15.20 -0.01 14.69
C HIS A 96 16.46 -0.12 15.55
N HIS A 97 16.33 0.00 16.88
CA HIS A 97 17.36 -0.33 17.86
C HIS A 97 17.02 -1.63 18.58
#